data_AF-A0A660R1Q1-F1
#
_entry.id   AF-A0A660R1Q1-F1
#
_cell.length_a   1.000
_cell.length_b   1.000
_cell.length_c   1.000
_cell.angle_alpha   90.00
_cell.angle_beta   90.00
_cell.angle_gamma   90.00
#
_symmetry.space_group_name_H-M   'P 1'
#
loop_
_entity.id
_entity.type
_entity.pdbx_description
1 polymer ?
#
loop_
_entity_poly.entity_id
_entity_poly.type
_entity_poly.pdbx_seq_one_letter_code
_entity_poly.pdbx_strand_id
1 'polypeptide(L)'
;MKKCLILSALMAVACTVQAKSIHWVGTVFDGAATDSWTDPISWADPNNGNAIGVPGAGDDVIIQRGVYGGPFDTVVMPVLSSTAAVNTMAIAFNGDGSFLDSQLDMVAGADLTLAGNIEMAGFLNSTATLNLSGDAVFTSFGLIMGNGNSSTSTIYMSETSSVDIVTLVIGFGAGASRSIIMDGEATFRAQAVDPSWVNTLIVALNTNSGDFILATDIGGGITEYSVVVVPPDYANWVADWGLTGADTNRFADIENGGLGDGMENQLEYVLGGNPTNDDAVIILPTAEFTMDTIEYVYRRRVDATLRGLDYGLLTIDDLQVGTWTTNGTAFEVAPVGIIDADFESVTNSIPITGFDLGFVNLEVTEN
;
A
#
# COMPACT_ATOMS: atom_id res chain seq x y z
N MET A 1 60.74 -21.45 -35.47
CA MET A 1 59.68 -21.01 -36.42
C MET A 1 58.38 -20.88 -35.65
N LYS A 2 57.90 -19.65 -35.48
CA LYS A 2 56.69 -19.30 -34.74
C LYS A 2 55.46 -19.72 -35.56
N LYS A 3 54.55 -20.53 -34.99
CA LYS A 3 53.25 -20.84 -35.61
C LYS A 3 52.26 -19.78 -35.14
N CYS A 4 51.73 -19.00 -36.08
CA CYS A 4 50.65 -18.04 -35.85
C CYS A 4 49.33 -18.79 -35.58
N LEU A 5 48.70 -18.46 -34.45
CA LEU A 5 47.32 -18.80 -34.13
C LEU A 5 46.42 -17.76 -34.82
N ILE A 6 45.59 -18.17 -35.77
CA ILE A 6 44.55 -17.33 -36.34
C ILE A 6 43.31 -17.51 -35.47
N LEU A 7 43.00 -16.49 -34.68
CA LEU A 7 41.79 -16.40 -33.86
C LEU A 7 40.67 -15.87 -34.77
N SER A 8 39.72 -16.73 -35.16
CA SER A 8 38.50 -16.33 -35.84
C SER A 8 37.55 -15.71 -34.81
N ALA A 9 37.40 -14.38 -34.84
CA ALA A 9 36.37 -13.66 -34.10
C ALA A 9 34.99 -14.00 -34.72
N LEU A 10 34.20 -14.77 -33.99
CA LEU A 10 32.79 -14.94 -34.25
C LEU A 10 32.09 -13.64 -33.82
N MET A 11 31.86 -12.72 -34.76
CA MET A 11 30.96 -11.59 -34.55
C MET A 11 29.55 -12.15 -34.39
N ALA A 12 29.09 -12.25 -33.15
CA ALA A 12 27.66 -12.30 -32.86
C ALA A 12 27.09 -10.95 -33.27
N VAL A 13 26.51 -10.88 -34.48
CA VAL A 13 25.59 -9.81 -34.84
C VAL A 13 24.38 -10.01 -33.94
N ALA A 14 24.33 -9.27 -32.83
CA ALA A 14 23.10 -9.09 -32.10
C ALA A 14 22.13 -8.39 -33.07
N CYS A 15 21.18 -9.14 -33.61
CA CYS A 15 19.99 -8.54 -34.19
C CYS A 15 19.35 -7.73 -33.08
N THR A 16 19.49 -6.41 -33.13
CA THR A 16 18.61 -5.49 -32.42
C THR A 16 17.20 -5.81 -32.90
N VAL A 17 16.39 -6.40 -32.03
CA VAL A 17 14.96 -6.54 -32.23
C VAL A 17 14.44 -5.14 -32.53
N GLN A 18 13.93 -4.95 -33.74
CA GLN A 18 13.36 -3.71 -34.19
C GLN A 18 12.17 -3.40 -33.28
N ALA A 19 12.20 -2.23 -32.61
CA ALA A 19 11.11 -1.73 -31.78
C ALA A 19 9.78 -1.91 -32.51
N LYS A 20 8.90 -2.74 -31.96
CA LYS A 20 7.57 -2.94 -32.51
C LYS A 20 6.71 -1.95 -31.75
N SER A 21 6.15 -0.95 -32.43
CA SER A 21 5.13 -0.12 -31.78
C SER A 21 3.93 -1.04 -31.51
N ILE A 22 3.81 -1.58 -30.30
CA ILE A 22 2.67 -2.37 -29.88
C ILE A 22 1.63 -1.37 -29.40
N HIS A 23 0.81 -0.90 -30.33
CA HIS A 23 -0.30 -0.02 -29.98
C HIS A 23 -1.37 -0.84 -29.25
N TRP A 24 -1.53 -0.59 -27.95
CA TRP A 24 -2.58 -1.14 -27.09
C TRP A 24 -3.93 -0.45 -27.35
N VAL A 25 -4.39 -0.55 -28.59
CA VAL A 25 -5.74 -0.16 -29.01
C VAL A 25 -6.48 -1.45 -29.30
N GLY A 26 -7.75 -1.57 -28.88
CA GLY A 26 -8.69 -2.27 -29.75
C GLY A 26 -8.58 -1.60 -31.13
N THR A 27 -7.91 -2.27 -32.07
CA THR A 27 -7.23 -1.67 -33.24
C THR A 27 -8.15 -0.92 -34.18
N VAL A 28 -7.84 0.33 -34.60
CA VAL A 28 -8.32 0.85 -35.91
C VAL A 28 -7.42 1.94 -36.52
N PHE A 29 -6.52 1.52 -37.40
CA PHE A 29 -6.63 1.77 -38.84
C PHE A 29 -6.04 0.48 -39.47
N ASP A 30 -6.74 -0.67 -39.49
CA ASP A 30 -7.58 -1.09 -40.63
C ASP A 30 -8.35 -2.43 -40.35
N GLY A 31 -8.87 -2.66 -39.14
CA GLY A 31 -9.47 -3.96 -38.72
C GLY A 31 -10.87 -3.83 -38.08
N ALA A 32 -11.73 -4.85 -38.27
CA ALA A 32 -13.17 -4.83 -37.97
C ALA A 32 -13.56 -4.88 -36.47
N ALA A 33 -14.82 -4.54 -36.18
CA ALA A 33 -15.33 -4.05 -34.90
C ALA A 33 -15.76 -5.10 -33.83
N THR A 34 -15.03 -6.18 -33.55
CA THR A 34 -15.53 -7.20 -32.59
C THR A 34 -14.49 -7.96 -31.75
N ASP A 35 -13.70 -7.29 -30.90
CA ASP A 35 -12.90 -7.99 -29.87
C ASP A 35 -13.22 -7.47 -28.46
N SER A 36 -13.69 -8.38 -27.59
CA SER A 36 -14.05 -8.10 -26.20
C SER A 36 -12.96 -8.60 -25.24
N TRP A 37 -12.50 -7.72 -24.36
CA TRP A 37 -11.54 -8.02 -23.30
C TRP A 37 -12.29 -8.61 -22.09
N THR A 38 -12.24 -9.93 -21.90
CA THR A 38 -12.85 -10.59 -20.72
C THR A 38 -11.82 -11.13 -19.73
N ASP A 39 -10.52 -11.03 -20.03
CA ASP A 39 -9.45 -11.45 -19.13
C ASP A 39 -8.73 -10.22 -18.55
N PRO A 40 -9.00 -9.85 -17.29
CA PRO A 40 -8.36 -8.71 -16.63
C PRO A 40 -6.87 -8.93 -16.38
N ILE A 41 -6.32 -10.14 -16.58
CA ILE A 41 -4.95 -10.52 -16.20
C ILE A 41 -3.98 -10.46 -17.40
N SER A 42 -4.47 -10.20 -18.61
CA SER A 42 -3.64 -10.37 -19.80
C SER A 42 -3.39 -9.03 -20.51
N TRP A 43 -2.12 -8.61 -20.47
CA TRP A 43 -1.54 -7.84 -21.56
C TRP A 43 -1.36 -8.75 -22.81
N ALA A 44 -2.32 -9.63 -23.14
CA ALA A 44 -2.26 -10.42 -24.37
C ALA A 44 -2.91 -9.67 -25.54
N ASP A 45 -2.23 -9.68 -26.68
CA ASP A 45 -2.78 -9.26 -27.98
C ASP A 45 -3.80 -10.31 -28.46
N PRO A 46 -5.11 -10.00 -28.53
CA PRO A 46 -6.14 -10.96 -28.92
C PRO A 46 -6.02 -11.38 -30.40
N ASN A 47 -5.30 -10.63 -31.25
CA ASN A 47 -5.26 -10.86 -32.69
C ASN A 47 -4.21 -11.87 -33.15
N ASN A 48 -3.25 -12.26 -32.30
CA ASN A 48 -2.09 -13.04 -32.76
C ASN A 48 -2.12 -14.53 -32.38
N GLY A 49 -3.22 -15.04 -31.83
CA GLY A 49 -3.46 -16.48 -31.63
C GLY A 49 -2.39 -17.26 -30.85
N ASN A 50 -1.43 -16.58 -30.20
CA ASN A 50 -0.31 -17.19 -29.51
C ASN A 50 0.25 -16.24 -28.44
N ALA A 51 0.01 -16.61 -27.18
CA ALA A 51 0.73 -16.34 -25.93
C ALA A 51 1.21 -14.91 -25.59
N ILE A 52 0.76 -14.42 -24.43
CA ILE A 52 1.58 -13.79 -23.38
C ILE A 52 2.58 -12.75 -23.93
N GLY A 53 2.06 -11.63 -24.42
CA GLY A 53 2.88 -10.55 -24.97
C GLY A 53 2.92 -9.33 -24.08
N VAL A 54 3.47 -9.46 -22.86
CA VAL A 54 3.79 -8.27 -22.06
C VAL A 54 4.71 -7.38 -22.90
N PRO A 55 4.41 -6.08 -23.08
CA PRO A 55 5.24 -5.17 -23.83
C PRO A 55 6.69 -5.22 -23.39
N GLY A 56 7.56 -5.27 -24.39
CA GLY A 56 8.99 -5.39 -24.23
C GLY A 56 9.71 -4.06 -24.42
N ALA A 57 10.99 -4.05 -24.03
CA ALA A 57 11.81 -2.86 -24.12
C ALA A 57 11.83 -2.33 -25.57
N GLY A 58 11.50 -1.04 -25.73
CA GLY A 58 11.39 -0.39 -27.04
C GLY A 58 9.96 -0.17 -27.51
N ASP A 59 8.96 -0.82 -26.91
CA ASP A 59 7.56 -0.67 -27.32
C ASP A 59 6.95 0.62 -26.75
N ASP A 60 6.06 1.27 -27.49
CA ASP A 60 5.28 2.41 -27.00
C ASP A 60 3.86 1.95 -26.65
N VAL A 61 3.38 2.27 -25.45
CA VAL A 61 2.07 1.83 -24.95
C VAL A 61 1.10 3.00 -24.88
N ILE A 62 -0.11 2.82 -25.40
CA ILE A 62 -1.17 3.82 -25.34
C ILE A 62 -2.40 3.16 -24.74
N ILE A 63 -2.90 3.69 -23.63
CA ILE A 63 -4.09 3.21 -22.92
C ILE A 63 -5.20 4.24 -23.10
N GLN A 64 -6.29 3.84 -23.75
CA GLN A 64 -7.42 4.71 -24.08
C GLN A 64 -8.75 3.96 -23.92
N ARG A 65 -9.76 4.66 -23.42
CA ARG A 65 -11.15 4.18 -23.45
C ARG A 65 -11.82 4.54 -24.80
N GLY A 66 -12.52 3.58 -25.41
CA GLY A 66 -13.70 3.87 -26.25
C GLY A 66 -13.52 4.52 -27.63
N VAL A 67 -12.37 4.44 -28.31
CA VAL A 67 -12.15 5.20 -29.55
C VAL A 67 -12.97 4.69 -30.77
N TYR A 68 -13.52 3.47 -30.78
CA TYR A 68 -14.31 2.99 -31.93
C TYR A 68 -15.55 2.14 -31.59
N GLY A 69 -16.71 2.81 -31.49
CA GLY A 69 -17.98 2.34 -32.08
C GLY A 69 -18.78 1.21 -31.43
N GLY A 70 -18.38 0.68 -30.27
CA GLY A 70 -19.15 -0.33 -29.52
C GLY A 70 -19.76 0.20 -28.22
N PRO A 71 -20.98 -0.21 -27.81
CA PRO A 71 -21.53 0.08 -26.50
C PRO A 71 -20.79 -0.75 -25.43
N PHE A 72 -19.63 -0.29 -25.00
CA PHE A 72 -18.87 -0.91 -23.91
C PHE A 72 -19.40 -0.38 -22.57
N ASP A 73 -20.52 -0.97 -22.12
CA ASP A 73 -21.13 -0.70 -20.80
C ASP A 73 -20.41 -1.45 -19.65
N THR A 74 -19.35 -2.21 -19.96
CA THR A 74 -18.50 -2.90 -18.98
C THR A 74 -17.03 -2.67 -19.33
N VAL A 75 -16.46 -1.60 -18.78
CA VAL A 75 -15.09 -1.18 -19.11
C VAL A 75 -14.11 -2.02 -18.29
N VAL A 76 -13.49 -3.02 -18.93
CA VAL A 76 -12.33 -3.72 -18.37
C VAL A 76 -11.10 -2.86 -18.62
N MET A 77 -10.45 -2.41 -17.54
CA MET A 77 -9.18 -1.67 -17.60
C MET A 77 -8.00 -2.64 -17.56
N PRO A 78 -6.85 -2.32 -18.18
CA PRO A 78 -5.67 -3.17 -18.12
C PRO A 78 -5.12 -3.28 -16.69
N VAL A 79 -4.77 -4.51 -16.29
CA VAL A 79 -4.06 -4.80 -15.04
C VAL A 79 -2.68 -5.36 -15.38
N LEU A 80 -1.63 -4.80 -14.79
CA LEU A 80 -0.28 -5.35 -14.78
C LEU A 80 -0.03 -6.06 -13.44
N SER A 81 0.43 -7.30 -13.51
CA SER A 81 0.74 -8.15 -12.35
C SER A 81 2.12 -8.80 -12.47
N SER A 82 2.97 -8.27 -13.36
CA SER A 82 4.30 -8.82 -13.65
C SER A 82 5.26 -7.71 -14.12
N THR A 83 6.50 -8.08 -14.41
CA THR A 83 7.51 -7.16 -14.93
C THR A 83 7.29 -6.82 -16.41
N ALA A 84 7.31 -5.54 -16.74
CA ALA A 84 7.26 -4.99 -18.08
C ALA A 84 8.28 -3.85 -18.24
N ALA A 85 8.85 -3.72 -19.43
CA ALA A 85 9.72 -2.60 -19.76
C ALA A 85 9.27 -2.03 -21.09
N VAL A 86 9.05 -0.72 -21.19
CA VAL A 86 8.55 -0.07 -22.41
C VAL A 86 9.35 1.20 -22.70
N ASN A 87 9.26 1.71 -23.92
CA ASN A 87 9.90 2.96 -24.31
C ASN A 87 9.14 4.17 -23.79
N THR A 88 7.90 4.38 -24.24
CA THR A 88 7.02 5.44 -23.71
C THR A 88 5.63 4.91 -23.40
N MET A 89 4.88 5.64 -22.58
CA MET A 89 3.49 5.30 -22.27
C MET A 89 2.60 6.54 -22.32
N ALA A 90 1.35 6.38 -22.75
CA ALA A 90 0.34 7.41 -22.62
C ALA A 90 -0.99 6.84 -22.09
N ILE A 91 -1.61 7.49 -21.11
CA ILE A 91 -2.94 7.15 -20.56
C ILE A 91 -3.91 8.28 -20.88
N ALA A 92 -5.05 7.94 -21.48
CA ALA A 92 -6.08 8.90 -21.93
C ALA A 92 -5.59 9.93 -22.94
N PHE A 93 -4.85 9.48 -23.97
CA PHE A 93 -4.23 10.34 -24.99
C PHE A 93 -5.09 10.50 -26.27
N ASN A 94 -6.35 10.95 -26.18
CA ASN A 94 -7.17 11.19 -27.40
C ASN A 94 -7.42 12.68 -27.66
N GLY A 95 -7.13 13.12 -28.89
CA GLY A 95 -7.30 14.50 -29.34
C GLY A 95 -8.71 14.87 -29.82
N ASP A 96 -9.68 13.95 -29.80
CA ASP A 96 -11.04 14.22 -30.29
C ASP A 96 -11.95 14.98 -29.31
N GLY A 97 -11.50 15.20 -28.07
CA GLY A 97 -12.23 15.95 -27.04
C GLY A 97 -13.40 15.20 -26.40
N SER A 98 -13.56 13.90 -26.64
CA SER A 98 -14.52 13.06 -25.94
C SER A 98 -14.03 12.71 -24.52
N PHE A 99 -14.95 12.55 -23.56
CA PHE A 99 -14.62 12.22 -22.16
C PHE A 99 -14.08 10.79 -22.06
N LEU A 100 -12.76 10.67 -21.95
CA LEU A 100 -12.10 9.39 -21.79
C LEU A 100 -11.52 9.27 -20.40
N ASP A 101 -12.18 8.50 -19.54
CA ASP A 101 -11.53 7.99 -18.34
C ASP A 101 -10.78 6.72 -18.72
N SER A 102 -9.46 6.75 -18.64
CA SER A 102 -8.59 5.61 -18.90
C SER A 102 -7.76 5.33 -17.66
N GLN A 103 -7.48 4.05 -17.42
CA GLN A 103 -6.85 3.61 -16.19
C GLN A 103 -5.84 2.50 -16.48
N LEU A 104 -4.76 2.47 -15.71
CA LEU A 104 -3.87 1.31 -15.59
C LEU A 104 -3.81 0.89 -14.12
N ASP A 105 -4.05 -0.39 -13.86
CA ASP A 105 -3.90 -0.97 -12.53
C ASP A 105 -2.61 -1.78 -12.45
N MET A 106 -1.76 -1.50 -11.48
CA MET A 106 -0.56 -2.27 -11.16
C MET A 106 -0.77 -2.92 -9.79
N VAL A 107 -0.85 -4.25 -9.76
CA VAL A 107 -1.08 -5.02 -8.53
C VAL A 107 0.22 -5.60 -7.99
N ALA A 108 0.17 -6.25 -6.82
CA ALA A 108 1.32 -6.92 -6.21
C ALA A 108 2.12 -7.78 -7.22
N GLY A 109 3.44 -7.60 -7.23
CA GLY A 109 4.40 -8.22 -8.14
C GLY A 109 4.60 -7.47 -9.47
N ALA A 110 3.86 -6.40 -9.74
CA ALA A 110 4.05 -5.59 -10.93
C ALA A 110 5.32 -4.74 -10.86
N ASP A 111 6.08 -4.71 -11.95
CA ASP A 111 7.26 -3.85 -12.08
C ASP A 111 7.27 -3.27 -13.49
N LEU A 112 6.99 -1.97 -13.63
CA LEU A 112 6.91 -1.30 -14.92
C LEU A 112 8.02 -0.26 -15.03
N THR A 113 8.93 -0.46 -15.98
CA THR A 113 10.02 0.49 -16.28
C THR A 113 9.83 1.14 -17.64
N LEU A 114 9.85 2.48 -17.69
CA LEU A 114 9.80 3.28 -18.90
C LEU A 114 11.16 3.92 -19.18
N ALA A 115 11.72 3.69 -20.37
CA ALA A 115 12.94 4.36 -20.80
C ALA A 115 12.73 5.87 -21.07
N GLY A 116 11.52 6.24 -21.47
CA GLY A 116 11.07 7.59 -21.75
C GLY A 116 10.02 8.07 -20.76
N ASN A 117 9.05 8.84 -21.25
CA ASN A 117 8.03 9.46 -20.40
C ASN A 117 6.75 8.63 -20.35
N ILE A 118 6.01 8.78 -19.24
CA ILE A 118 4.57 8.57 -19.20
C ILE A 118 3.85 9.91 -19.40
N GLU A 119 2.84 9.92 -20.25
CA GLU A 119 1.91 11.05 -20.40
C GLU A 119 0.50 10.67 -19.95
N MET A 120 -0.02 11.38 -18.97
CA MET A 120 -1.36 11.16 -18.40
C MET A 120 -2.26 12.33 -18.77
N ALA A 121 -3.41 12.03 -19.37
CA ALA A 121 -4.45 13.01 -19.71
C ALA A 121 -3.91 14.19 -20.55
N GLY A 122 -3.23 13.88 -21.66
CA GLY A 122 -2.58 14.88 -22.52
C GLY A 122 -3.52 15.86 -23.24
N PHE A 123 -4.85 15.69 -23.12
CA PHE A 123 -5.85 16.47 -23.87
C PHE A 123 -6.92 17.11 -22.97
N LEU A 124 -7.76 17.95 -23.57
CA LEU A 124 -8.90 18.57 -22.88
C LEU A 124 -9.93 17.50 -22.47
N ASN A 125 -10.48 17.62 -21.27
CA ASN A 125 -11.54 16.73 -20.75
C ASN A 125 -11.17 15.24 -20.66
N SER A 126 -9.88 14.90 -20.64
CA SER A 126 -9.42 13.52 -20.40
C SER A 126 -9.17 13.27 -18.92
N THR A 127 -9.49 12.07 -18.46
CA THR A 127 -9.15 11.57 -17.11
C THR A 127 -8.21 10.39 -17.25
N ALA A 128 -7.04 10.46 -16.60
CA ALA A 128 -6.08 9.37 -16.55
C ALA A 128 -5.83 8.95 -15.11
N THR A 129 -5.96 7.66 -14.83
CA THR A 129 -5.70 7.07 -13.53
C THR A 129 -4.58 6.05 -13.63
N LEU A 130 -3.63 6.09 -12.70
CA LEU A 130 -2.64 5.05 -12.49
C LEU A 130 -2.78 4.56 -11.06
N ASN A 131 -3.17 3.30 -10.87
CA ASN A 131 -3.30 2.69 -9.55
C ASN A 131 -2.14 1.73 -9.30
N LEU A 132 -1.52 1.82 -8.13
CA LEU A 132 -0.48 0.92 -7.66
C LEU A 132 -0.87 0.35 -6.29
N SER A 133 -0.82 -0.97 -6.14
CA SER A 133 -1.07 -1.67 -4.87
C SER A 133 -0.04 -2.75 -4.59
N GLY A 134 -0.02 -3.29 -3.36
CA GLY A 134 0.97 -4.28 -2.97
C GLY A 134 2.39 -3.73 -2.93
N ASP A 135 3.29 -4.45 -3.56
CA ASP A 135 4.70 -4.10 -3.80
C ASP A 135 4.94 -3.62 -5.24
N ALA A 136 3.91 -3.10 -5.93
CA ALA A 136 4.03 -2.63 -7.30
C ALA A 136 5.07 -1.50 -7.43
N VAL A 137 5.93 -1.60 -8.45
CA VAL A 137 7.01 -0.65 -8.73
C VAL A 137 6.81 0.00 -10.09
N PHE A 138 6.83 1.33 -10.15
CA PHE A 138 6.81 2.09 -11.39
C PHE A 138 8.02 3.01 -11.51
N THR A 139 8.82 2.83 -12.55
CA THR A 139 9.98 3.68 -12.85
C THR A 139 9.81 4.34 -14.20
N SER A 140 10.03 5.65 -14.29
CA SER A 140 9.99 6.38 -15.57
C SER A 140 11.03 7.47 -15.64
N PHE A 141 11.56 7.74 -16.84
CA PHE A 141 12.40 8.92 -17.04
C PHE A 141 11.61 10.20 -16.79
N GLY A 142 10.34 10.25 -17.19
CA GLY A 142 9.52 11.40 -16.86
C GLY A 142 8.04 11.10 -16.67
N LEU A 143 7.38 11.97 -15.92
CA LEU A 143 5.95 11.94 -15.68
C LEU A 143 5.35 13.27 -16.15
N ILE A 144 4.43 13.19 -17.11
CA ILE A 144 3.69 14.33 -17.64
C ILE A 144 2.22 14.21 -17.23
N MET A 145 1.74 15.12 -16.38
CA MET A 145 0.35 15.12 -15.90
C MET A 145 -0.42 16.32 -16.43
N GLY A 146 -1.44 16.06 -17.25
CA GLY A 146 -2.47 17.01 -17.69
C GLY A 146 -1.97 18.21 -18.49
N ASN A 147 -2.22 18.25 -19.80
CA ASN A 147 -1.80 19.38 -20.66
C ASN A 147 -2.98 20.29 -21.10
N GLY A 148 -4.22 19.96 -20.72
CA GLY A 148 -5.42 20.69 -21.13
C GLY A 148 -6.13 21.41 -19.97
N ASN A 149 -6.89 22.46 -20.30
CA ASN A 149 -7.94 22.94 -19.40
C ASN A 149 -8.93 21.78 -19.10
N SER A 150 -9.24 21.52 -17.83
CA SER A 150 -10.18 20.48 -17.39
C SER A 150 -9.72 19.02 -17.58
N SER A 151 -8.43 18.74 -17.79
CA SER A 151 -7.88 17.38 -17.70
C SER A 151 -7.70 16.95 -16.24
N THR A 152 -7.92 15.68 -15.92
CA THR A 152 -7.62 15.11 -14.59
C THR A 152 -6.57 14.01 -14.70
N SER A 153 -5.52 14.09 -13.89
CA SER A 153 -4.53 13.02 -13.74
C SER A 153 -4.43 12.63 -12.28
N THR A 154 -4.63 11.36 -11.98
CA THR A 154 -4.54 10.85 -10.61
C THR A 154 -3.64 9.63 -10.55
N ILE A 155 -2.71 9.63 -9.59
CA ILE A 155 -1.94 8.46 -9.21
C ILE A 155 -2.42 8.03 -7.83
N TYR A 156 -2.85 6.79 -7.68
CA TYR A 156 -3.15 6.16 -6.40
C TYR A 156 -2.06 5.16 -6.06
N MET A 157 -1.54 5.22 -4.84
CA MET A 157 -0.49 4.35 -4.33
C MET A 157 -0.95 3.81 -2.97
N SER A 158 -0.84 2.51 -2.74
CA SER A 158 -1.14 1.88 -1.45
C SER A 158 -0.05 0.89 -1.02
N GLU A 159 -0.15 0.43 0.23
CA GLU A 159 0.75 -0.58 0.81
C GLU A 159 2.22 -0.19 0.65
N THR A 160 3.05 -1.02 0.02
CA THR A 160 4.49 -0.79 -0.16
C THR A 160 4.85 -0.34 -1.57
N SER A 161 3.87 0.10 -2.35
CA SER A 161 4.08 0.49 -3.75
C SER A 161 5.03 1.68 -3.88
N SER A 162 5.76 1.73 -5.00
CA SER A 162 6.77 2.77 -5.23
C SER A 162 6.71 3.34 -6.64
N VAL A 163 6.99 4.64 -6.73
CA VAL A 163 7.10 5.39 -7.98
C VAL A 163 8.41 6.17 -7.97
N ASP A 164 9.29 5.89 -8.94
CA ASP A 164 10.56 6.60 -9.11
C ASP A 164 10.58 7.35 -10.45
N ILE A 165 10.67 8.68 -10.41
CA ILE A 165 10.65 9.57 -11.58
C ILE A 165 11.92 10.43 -11.66
N VAL A 166 12.60 10.40 -12.81
CA VAL A 166 13.79 11.24 -13.04
C VAL A 166 13.44 12.70 -13.36
N THR A 167 12.34 12.95 -14.07
CA THR A 167 11.93 14.31 -14.44
C THR A 167 10.43 14.43 -14.36
N LEU A 168 9.94 15.19 -13.39
CA LEU A 168 8.52 15.52 -13.34
C LEU A 168 8.23 16.77 -14.17
N VAL A 169 7.37 16.63 -15.16
CA VAL A 169 6.89 17.74 -15.97
C VAL A 169 5.39 17.90 -15.74
N ILE A 170 5.01 18.87 -14.93
CA ILE A 170 3.59 19.13 -14.69
C ILE A 170 3.09 20.06 -15.80
N GLY A 171 2.07 19.64 -16.56
CA GLY A 171 1.67 20.33 -17.80
C GLY A 171 1.23 21.78 -17.59
N PHE A 172 1.08 22.53 -18.67
CA PHE A 172 0.79 23.97 -18.64
C PHE A 172 -0.67 24.21 -19.06
N GLY A 173 -1.62 24.09 -18.13
CA GLY A 173 -3.03 24.32 -18.40
C GLY A 173 -3.75 24.88 -17.17
N ALA A 174 -4.50 25.97 -17.34
CA ALA A 174 -5.33 26.50 -16.27
C ALA A 174 -6.54 25.57 -16.07
N GLY A 175 -6.73 25.05 -14.86
CA GLY A 175 -7.87 24.19 -14.53
C GLY A 175 -7.68 22.69 -14.79
N ALA A 176 -6.44 22.22 -15.00
CA ALA A 176 -6.14 20.80 -14.85
C ALA A 176 -6.15 20.41 -13.36
N SER A 177 -6.71 19.24 -13.03
CA SER A 177 -6.63 18.62 -11.70
C SER A 177 -5.56 17.54 -11.68
N ARG A 178 -4.68 17.56 -10.68
CA ARG A 178 -3.52 16.66 -10.61
C ARG A 178 -3.31 16.24 -9.17
N SER A 179 -3.40 14.95 -8.93
CA SER A 179 -3.29 14.39 -7.59
C SER A 179 -2.41 13.17 -7.56
N ILE A 180 -1.57 13.09 -6.53
CA ILE A 180 -0.88 11.87 -6.12
C ILE A 180 -1.42 11.56 -4.72
N ILE A 181 -2.12 10.45 -4.61
CA ILE A 181 -2.80 10.02 -3.39
C ILE A 181 -2.09 8.76 -2.91
N MET A 182 -1.52 8.82 -1.72
CA MET A 182 -0.65 7.77 -1.19
C MET A 182 -1.25 7.19 0.10
N ASP A 183 -1.12 5.90 0.31
CA ASP A 183 -1.57 5.18 1.51
C ASP A 183 -0.55 4.13 1.94
N GLY A 184 -0.64 3.64 3.17
CA GLY A 184 0.28 2.67 3.74
C GLY A 184 1.71 3.19 3.83
N GLU A 185 2.68 2.40 3.38
CA GLU A 185 4.10 2.75 3.34
C GLU A 185 4.56 3.18 1.93
N ALA A 186 3.62 3.67 1.09
CA ALA A 186 3.93 4.01 -0.29
C ALA A 186 4.98 5.12 -0.40
N THR A 187 5.85 5.02 -1.41
CA THR A 187 6.93 5.98 -1.65
C THR A 187 6.90 6.57 -3.05
N PHE A 188 6.99 7.89 -3.17
CA PHE A 188 7.07 8.60 -4.44
C PHE A 188 8.37 9.41 -4.46
N ARG A 189 9.26 9.13 -5.41
CA ARG A 189 10.51 9.88 -5.60
C ARG A 189 10.49 10.64 -6.91
N ALA A 190 10.90 11.89 -6.85
CA ALA A 190 11.08 12.71 -8.03
C ALA A 190 12.41 13.48 -7.98
N GLN A 191 13.16 13.45 -9.08
CA GLN A 191 14.35 14.27 -9.25
C GLN A 191 14.02 15.61 -9.94
N ALA A 192 14.80 16.65 -9.62
CA ALA A 192 14.77 17.97 -10.27
C ALA A 192 13.39 18.63 -10.23
N VAL A 193 12.73 18.50 -9.07
CA VAL A 193 11.43 19.05 -8.80
C VAL A 193 11.49 20.59 -8.76
N ASP A 194 10.94 21.28 -9.78
CA ASP A 194 10.74 22.74 -9.71
C ASP A 194 9.61 23.03 -8.70
N PRO A 195 9.85 23.73 -7.58
CA PRO A 195 8.85 23.98 -6.53
C PRO A 195 7.64 24.81 -6.97
N SER A 196 7.50 25.24 -8.23
CA SER A 196 6.31 25.92 -8.74
C SER A 196 5.08 25.01 -8.94
N TRP A 197 4.81 24.06 -8.04
CA TRP A 197 3.72 23.06 -8.07
C TRP A 197 2.35 23.69 -7.78
N VAL A 198 2.03 24.83 -8.38
CA VAL A 198 0.85 25.62 -7.98
C VAL A 198 -0.46 24.83 -8.12
N ASN A 199 -0.48 23.67 -8.80
CA ASN A 199 -1.67 22.86 -9.02
C ASN A 199 -1.43 21.33 -8.94
N THR A 200 -0.56 20.82 -8.09
CA THR A 200 -0.47 19.36 -7.86
C THR A 200 -0.53 19.04 -6.39
N LEU A 201 -1.52 18.22 -6.03
CA LEU A 201 -1.83 17.83 -4.67
C LEU A 201 -1.19 16.47 -4.40
N ILE A 202 -0.22 16.41 -3.48
CA ILE A 202 0.29 15.15 -2.92
C ILE A 202 -0.32 15.01 -1.53
N VAL A 203 -1.12 13.98 -1.29
CA VAL A 203 -1.85 13.77 -0.03
C VAL A 203 -1.82 12.31 0.40
N ALA A 204 -1.84 12.10 1.71
CA ALA A 204 -2.15 10.80 2.28
C ALA A 204 -3.66 10.50 2.08
N LEU A 205 -4.03 9.26 1.80
CA LEU A 205 -5.44 8.87 1.60
C LEU A 205 -6.22 9.00 2.91
N ASN A 206 -5.63 8.55 4.01
CA ASN A 206 -6.27 8.50 5.32
C ASN A 206 -5.91 9.73 6.17
N THR A 207 -6.12 10.95 5.67
CA THR A 207 -5.87 12.16 6.49
C THR A 207 -6.72 12.22 7.76
N ASN A 208 -7.85 11.50 7.78
CA ASN A 208 -8.72 11.42 8.96
C ASN A 208 -8.12 10.56 10.08
N SER A 209 -7.26 9.58 9.77
CA SER A 209 -6.50 8.82 10.78
C SER A 209 -5.27 9.58 11.29
N GLY A 210 -4.96 10.73 10.68
CA GLY A 210 -3.78 11.54 11.01
C GLY A 210 -2.58 11.33 10.08
N ASP A 211 -2.71 10.46 9.07
CA ASP A 211 -1.63 10.21 8.11
C ASP A 211 -1.23 11.50 7.38
N PHE A 212 0.07 11.65 7.16
CA PHE A 212 0.61 12.81 6.47
C PHE A 212 1.76 12.44 5.53
N ILE A 213 2.04 13.33 4.58
CA ILE A 213 3.15 13.19 3.66
C ILE A 213 4.39 13.85 4.24
N LEU A 214 5.46 13.08 4.40
CA LEU A 214 6.80 13.59 4.70
C LEU A 214 7.57 13.75 3.39
N ALA A 215 8.06 14.96 3.12
CA ALA A 215 8.96 15.23 2.01
C ALA A 215 10.41 15.34 2.52
N THR A 216 11.28 14.46 2.05
CA THR A 216 12.69 14.35 2.46
C THR A 216 13.61 14.55 1.25
N ASP A 217 14.55 15.49 1.35
CA ASP A 217 15.66 15.59 0.39
C ASP A 217 16.69 14.50 0.72
N ILE A 218 16.81 13.52 -0.17
CA ILE A 218 17.75 12.39 -0.02
C ILE A 218 19.08 12.63 -0.75
N GLY A 219 19.30 13.85 -1.25
CA GLY A 219 20.49 14.25 -2.00
C GLY A 219 20.35 14.05 -3.52
N GLY A 220 21.30 14.63 -4.27
CA GLY A 220 21.29 14.52 -5.74
C GLY A 220 20.14 15.27 -6.44
N GLY A 221 19.44 16.15 -5.71
CA GLY A 221 18.24 16.84 -6.20
C GLY A 221 17.02 15.93 -6.27
N ILE A 222 16.99 14.85 -5.49
CA ILE A 222 15.85 13.92 -5.37
C ILE A 222 15.09 14.24 -4.09
N THR A 223 13.79 14.44 -4.23
CA THR A 223 12.85 14.50 -3.11
C THR A 223 12.08 13.19 -3.03
N GLU A 224 12.14 12.53 -1.89
CA GLU A 224 11.29 11.39 -1.53
C GLU A 224 10.08 11.89 -0.75
N TYR A 225 8.90 11.48 -1.18
CA TYR A 225 7.65 11.66 -0.47
C TYR A 225 7.26 10.29 0.07
N SER A 226 7.05 10.20 1.37
CA SER A 226 6.60 8.97 2.04
C SER A 226 5.36 9.28 2.86
N VAL A 227 4.45 8.32 2.93
CA VAL A 227 3.37 8.36 3.91
C VAL A 227 3.97 8.05 5.28
N VAL A 228 3.73 8.93 6.24
CA VAL A 228 3.94 8.62 7.64
C VAL A 228 2.58 8.17 8.17
N VAL A 229 2.44 6.85 8.31
CA VAL A 229 1.26 6.25 8.92
C VAL A 229 1.25 6.64 10.38
N VAL A 230 0.19 7.33 10.80
CA VAL A 230 -0.06 7.59 12.21
C VAL A 230 -1.02 6.51 12.67
N PRO A 231 -0.58 5.60 13.57
CA PRO A 231 -1.49 4.61 14.12
C PRO A 231 -2.75 5.29 14.65
N PRO A 232 -3.96 4.75 14.35
CA PRO A 232 -5.19 5.29 14.89
C PRO A 232 -5.10 5.44 16.40
N ASP A 233 -5.22 6.63 16.97
CA ASP A 233 -5.27 6.74 18.43
C ASP A 233 -6.60 6.16 18.97
N TYR A 234 -6.77 6.17 20.30
CA TYR A 234 -8.02 5.71 20.90
C TYR A 234 -9.25 6.47 20.36
N ALA A 235 -9.13 7.77 20.07
CA ALA A 235 -10.27 8.56 19.58
C ALA A 235 -10.67 8.14 18.15
N ASN A 236 -9.70 7.85 17.29
CA ASN A 236 -9.95 7.30 15.96
C ASN A 236 -10.56 5.90 16.05
N TRP A 237 -10.03 5.02 16.91
CA TRP A 237 -10.58 3.69 17.15
C TRP A 237 -12.05 3.75 17.60
N VAL A 238 -12.38 4.63 18.54
CA VAL A 238 -13.77 4.87 18.99
C VAL A 238 -14.66 5.32 17.83
N ALA A 239 -14.16 6.20 16.95
CA ALA A 239 -14.90 6.71 15.80
C ALA A 239 -15.15 5.62 14.74
N ASP A 240 -14.18 4.74 14.51
CA ASP A 240 -14.26 3.64 13.54
C ASP A 240 -15.34 2.62 13.95
N TRP A 241 -15.54 2.42 15.25
CA TRP A 241 -16.64 1.61 15.79
C TRP A 241 -17.98 2.35 15.88
N GLY A 242 -18.03 3.62 15.50
CA GLY A 242 -19.24 4.43 15.53
C GLY A 242 -19.75 4.73 16.95
N LEU A 243 -18.88 4.64 17.96
CA LEU A 243 -19.24 4.94 19.34
C LEU A 243 -19.48 6.44 19.51
N THR A 244 -20.46 6.81 20.33
CA THR A 244 -20.81 8.22 20.56
C THR A 244 -21.20 8.50 22.01
N GLY A 245 -21.08 9.76 22.45
CA GLY A 245 -21.51 10.15 23.79
C GLY A 245 -20.77 9.41 24.91
N ALA A 246 -21.52 8.84 25.87
CA ALA A 246 -20.95 8.12 27.01
C ALA A 246 -20.24 6.82 26.61
N ASP A 247 -20.60 6.26 25.46
CA ASP A 247 -20.06 5.01 24.93
C ASP A 247 -18.60 5.18 24.47
N THR A 248 -18.14 6.42 24.28
CA THR A 248 -16.74 6.73 23.95
C THR A 248 -15.79 6.66 25.16
N ASN A 249 -16.34 6.54 26.38
CA ASN A 249 -15.54 6.53 27.60
C ASN A 249 -14.63 5.30 27.64
N ARG A 250 -13.36 5.48 28.00
CA ARG A 250 -12.35 4.42 28.13
C ARG A 250 -12.76 3.30 29.10
N PHE A 251 -13.59 3.63 30.08
CA PHE A 251 -14.13 2.70 31.08
C PHE A 251 -15.54 2.20 30.75
N ALA A 252 -16.07 2.49 29.56
CA ALA A 252 -17.35 1.93 29.13
C ALA A 252 -17.15 0.48 28.65
N ASP A 253 -18.17 -0.34 28.85
CA ASP A 253 -18.27 -1.78 28.57
C ASP A 253 -19.72 -1.96 28.06
N ILE A 254 -19.92 -1.66 26.78
CA ILE A 254 -21.24 -1.29 26.21
C ILE A 254 -21.96 -2.46 25.54
N GLU A 255 -21.24 -3.57 25.37
CA GLU A 255 -21.68 -4.78 24.71
C GLU A 255 -22.92 -5.32 25.44
N ASN A 256 -23.66 -6.20 24.77
CA ASN A 256 -24.85 -6.83 25.34
C ASN A 256 -25.92 -5.83 25.85
N GLY A 257 -25.98 -4.63 25.25
CA GLY A 257 -26.92 -3.57 25.62
C GLY A 257 -26.54 -2.83 26.90
N GLY A 258 -25.25 -2.63 27.13
CA GLY A 258 -24.69 -1.96 28.31
C GLY A 258 -24.55 -2.87 29.54
N LEU A 259 -24.62 -4.19 29.33
CA LEU A 259 -24.28 -5.17 30.37
C LEU A 259 -22.78 -5.44 30.38
N GLY A 260 -22.12 -5.21 29.26
CA GLY A 260 -20.72 -5.50 29.05
C GLY A 260 -20.42 -6.96 28.84
N ASP A 261 -19.19 -7.25 28.48
CA ASP A 261 -18.58 -8.57 28.51
C ASP A 261 -17.42 -8.67 29.53
N GLY A 262 -17.14 -7.57 30.23
CA GLY A 262 -16.07 -7.45 31.21
C GLY A 262 -14.77 -6.88 30.63
N MET A 263 -14.76 -6.43 29.37
CA MET A 263 -13.69 -5.65 28.78
C MET A 263 -14.12 -4.22 28.54
N GLU A 264 -13.52 -3.29 29.29
CA GLU A 264 -13.71 -1.88 28.98
C GLU A 264 -13.04 -1.49 27.66
N ASN A 265 -13.58 -0.48 26.99
CA ASN A 265 -13.10 0.05 25.71
C ASN A 265 -11.58 0.26 25.66
N GLN A 266 -10.96 0.71 26.77
CA GLN A 266 -9.51 0.85 26.83
C GLN A 266 -8.80 -0.48 26.65
N LEU A 267 -9.28 -1.52 27.33
CA LEU A 267 -8.71 -2.85 27.29
C LEU A 267 -8.93 -3.49 25.92
N GLU A 268 -10.10 -3.28 25.32
CA GLU A 268 -10.38 -3.70 23.95
C GLU A 268 -9.47 -3.00 22.94
N TYR A 269 -9.29 -1.67 23.07
CA TYR A 269 -8.39 -0.92 22.20
C TYR A 269 -6.97 -1.49 22.24
N VAL A 270 -6.44 -1.82 23.43
CA VAL A 270 -5.06 -2.31 23.57
C VAL A 270 -4.90 -3.80 23.26
N LEU A 271 -5.93 -4.64 23.41
CA LEU A 271 -5.85 -6.09 23.14
C LEU A 271 -6.50 -6.52 21.81
N GLY A 272 -7.17 -5.59 21.11
CA GLY A 272 -7.82 -5.84 19.83
C GLY A 272 -9.18 -6.49 19.95
N GLY A 273 -9.96 -6.10 20.96
CA GLY A 273 -11.37 -6.46 21.12
C GLY A 273 -12.31 -5.58 20.30
N ASN A 274 -13.60 -5.90 20.35
CA ASN A 274 -14.63 -5.23 19.58
C ASN A 274 -15.72 -4.66 20.51
N PRO A 275 -15.83 -3.32 20.63
CA PRO A 275 -16.75 -2.65 21.57
C PRO A 275 -18.22 -2.79 21.19
N THR A 276 -18.54 -3.64 20.22
CA THR A 276 -19.91 -3.90 19.76
C THR A 276 -20.26 -5.38 19.80
N ASN A 277 -19.32 -6.26 20.17
CA ASN A 277 -19.49 -7.71 20.21
C ASN A 277 -18.90 -8.29 21.51
N ASP A 278 -19.60 -9.26 22.09
CA ASP A 278 -19.11 -10.05 23.23
C ASP A 278 -17.99 -10.98 22.75
N ASP A 279 -16.74 -10.55 22.93
CA ASP A 279 -15.54 -11.26 22.48
C ASP A 279 -14.45 -11.41 23.55
N ALA A 280 -14.67 -10.93 24.77
CA ALA A 280 -13.73 -10.99 25.89
C ALA A 280 -13.08 -12.36 26.12
N VAL A 281 -13.82 -13.46 25.92
CA VAL A 281 -13.30 -14.82 26.10
C VAL A 281 -12.14 -15.14 25.14
N ILE A 282 -12.13 -14.53 23.95
CA ILE A 282 -11.10 -14.74 22.93
C ILE A 282 -9.94 -13.75 23.10
N ILE A 283 -10.23 -12.55 23.61
CA ILE A 283 -9.29 -11.42 23.64
C ILE A 283 -8.50 -11.35 24.95
N LEU A 284 -9.13 -11.66 26.08
CA LEU A 284 -8.49 -11.59 27.39
C LEU A 284 -7.28 -12.52 27.49
N PRO A 285 -6.25 -12.13 28.26
CA PRO A 285 -5.10 -12.98 28.48
C PRO A 285 -5.49 -14.34 29.07
N THR A 286 -4.77 -15.38 28.65
CA THR A 286 -4.95 -16.74 29.14
C THR A 286 -3.73 -17.19 29.94
N ALA A 287 -3.94 -18.15 30.84
CA ALA A 287 -2.86 -18.71 31.65
C ALA A 287 -2.98 -20.23 31.74
N GLU A 288 -1.86 -20.92 31.57
CA GLU A 288 -1.75 -22.37 31.76
C GLU A 288 -0.55 -22.72 32.64
N PHE A 289 -0.72 -23.71 33.52
CA PHE A 289 0.38 -24.24 34.30
C PHE A 289 1.15 -25.28 33.50
N THR A 290 2.46 -25.10 33.39
CA THR A 290 3.39 -26.14 33.01
C THR A 290 4.23 -26.54 34.23
N MET A 291 4.95 -27.65 34.16
CA MET A 291 5.61 -28.32 35.30
C MET A 291 6.16 -27.36 36.38
N ASP A 292 7.02 -26.42 35.98
CA ASP A 292 7.69 -25.47 36.88
C ASP A 292 7.43 -23.99 36.52
N THR A 293 6.49 -23.71 35.60
CA THR A 293 6.17 -22.33 35.16
C THR A 293 4.67 -22.11 34.92
N ILE A 294 4.24 -20.87 34.94
CA ILE A 294 2.96 -20.45 34.35
C ILE A 294 3.28 -19.84 32.98
N GLU A 295 2.59 -20.32 31.95
CA GLU A 295 2.54 -19.67 30.65
C GLU A 295 1.39 -18.68 30.65
N TYR A 296 1.71 -17.39 30.55
CA TYR A 296 0.74 -16.30 30.48
C TYR A 296 0.79 -15.67 29.09
N VAL A 297 -0.30 -15.78 28.35
CA VAL A 297 -0.38 -15.38 26.94
C VAL A 297 -1.34 -14.21 26.80
N TYR A 298 -0.88 -13.12 26.18
CA TYR A 298 -1.70 -11.94 25.90
C TYR A 298 -1.54 -11.47 24.46
N ARG A 299 -2.50 -10.67 23.97
CA ARG A 299 -2.43 -10.01 22.65
C ARG A 299 -1.75 -8.65 22.80
N ARG A 300 -0.81 -8.33 21.93
CA ARG A 300 -0.10 -7.05 21.91
C ARG A 300 -0.24 -6.42 20.53
N ARG A 301 -0.43 -5.11 20.49
CA ARG A 301 -0.36 -4.37 19.22
C ARG A 301 1.05 -4.41 18.64
N VAL A 302 1.18 -4.70 17.35
CA VAL A 302 2.47 -4.68 16.64
C VAL A 302 3.05 -3.26 16.60
N ASP A 303 2.19 -2.26 16.56
CA ASP A 303 2.52 -0.83 16.55
C ASP A 303 2.44 -0.17 17.93
N ALA A 304 2.48 -0.95 19.02
CA ALA A 304 2.34 -0.46 20.40
C ALA A 304 3.22 0.76 20.70
N THR A 305 4.52 0.71 20.37
CA THR A 305 5.45 1.81 20.59
C THR A 305 5.07 3.08 19.82
N LEU A 306 4.55 2.95 18.59
CA LEU A 306 4.11 4.10 17.79
C LEU A 306 2.83 4.74 18.38
N ARG A 307 2.01 3.96 19.08
CA ARG A 307 0.83 4.42 19.83
C ARG A 307 1.16 4.95 21.23
N GLY A 308 2.43 4.92 21.63
CA GLY A 308 2.84 5.23 23.00
C GLY A 308 2.36 4.20 24.03
N LEU A 309 2.04 2.97 23.62
CA LEU A 309 1.64 1.89 24.51
C LEU A 309 2.86 1.07 24.95
N ASP A 310 2.97 0.85 26.25
CA ASP A 310 3.91 -0.09 26.85
C ASP A 310 3.16 -1.22 27.54
N TYR A 311 3.61 -2.46 27.31
CA TYR A 311 3.06 -3.66 27.93
C TYR A 311 4.08 -4.22 28.91
N GLY A 312 3.61 -4.66 30.08
CA GLY A 312 4.47 -5.26 31.08
C GLY A 312 3.71 -6.18 32.02
N LEU A 313 4.44 -7.15 32.58
CA LEU A 313 3.88 -7.98 33.64
C LEU A 313 4.18 -7.43 35.02
N LEU A 314 3.17 -7.46 35.87
CA LEU A 314 3.26 -7.25 37.30
C LEU A 314 3.11 -8.59 38.02
N THR A 315 3.89 -8.80 39.08
CA THR A 315 3.74 -9.97 39.95
C THR A 315 3.69 -9.59 41.43
N ILE A 316 2.99 -10.39 42.22
CA ILE A 316 2.95 -10.28 43.68
C ILE A 316 2.67 -11.65 44.30
N ASP A 317 3.27 -11.95 45.46
CA ASP A 317 3.09 -13.25 46.12
C ASP A 317 1.80 -13.33 46.96
N ASP A 318 1.27 -12.18 47.39
CA ASP A 318 0.05 -12.06 48.20
C ASP A 318 -0.72 -10.76 47.86
N LEU A 319 -1.98 -10.86 47.43
CA LEU A 319 -2.83 -9.70 47.13
C LEU A 319 -3.18 -8.84 48.35
N GLN A 320 -3.08 -9.38 49.57
CA GLN A 320 -3.41 -8.65 50.80
C GLN A 320 -2.23 -7.83 51.33
N VAL A 321 -1.00 -8.28 51.08
CA VAL A 321 0.22 -7.72 51.66
C VAL A 321 1.33 -7.70 50.61
N GLY A 322 1.85 -6.51 50.32
CA GLY A 322 3.01 -6.35 49.44
C GLY A 322 2.81 -5.21 48.46
N THR A 323 3.73 -5.15 47.49
CA THR A 323 3.68 -4.22 46.35
C THR A 323 3.87 -5.03 45.09
N TRP A 324 3.07 -4.74 44.06
CA TRP A 324 3.29 -5.27 42.73
C TRP A 324 4.71 -4.97 42.27
N THR A 325 5.40 -6.00 41.78
CA THR A 325 6.73 -5.88 41.20
C THR A 325 6.58 -5.74 39.70
N THR A 326 7.07 -4.63 39.14
CA THR A 326 7.12 -4.43 37.69
C THR A 326 8.24 -5.27 37.09
N ASN A 327 7.86 -6.25 36.26
CA ASN A 327 8.79 -7.11 35.54
C ASN A 327 8.98 -6.68 34.08
N GLY A 328 8.11 -5.79 33.57
CA GLY A 328 8.15 -5.39 32.16
C GLY A 328 8.05 -6.61 31.25
N THR A 329 9.00 -6.74 30.32
CA THR A 329 9.09 -7.84 29.35
C THR A 329 10.02 -8.98 29.80
N ALA A 330 10.46 -9.01 31.07
CA ALA A 330 11.50 -9.93 31.54
C ALA A 330 11.14 -11.42 31.43
N PHE A 331 9.86 -11.75 31.35
CA PHE A 331 9.37 -13.12 31.21
C PHE A 331 8.94 -13.50 29.78
N GLU A 332 9.01 -12.56 28.83
CA GLU A 332 8.61 -12.83 27.44
C GLU A 332 9.53 -13.87 26.79
N VAL A 333 8.93 -14.82 26.07
CA VAL A 333 9.62 -15.87 25.33
C VAL A 333 9.50 -15.60 23.85
N ALA A 334 10.63 -15.63 23.13
CA ALA A 334 10.65 -15.54 21.68
C ALA A 334 10.48 -16.94 21.03
N PRO A 335 9.88 -17.03 19.83
CA PRO A 335 9.28 -15.94 19.07
C PRO A 335 7.86 -15.61 19.54
N VAL A 336 7.43 -14.36 19.34
CA VAL A 336 6.02 -13.97 19.39
C VAL A 336 5.25 -14.59 18.21
N GLY A 337 3.96 -14.86 18.39
CA GLY A 337 3.11 -15.42 17.34
C GLY A 337 2.29 -14.32 16.64
N ILE A 338 2.43 -14.15 15.33
CA ILE A 338 1.59 -13.19 14.58
C ILE A 338 0.13 -13.69 14.58
N ILE A 339 -0.80 -12.84 15.02
CA ILE A 339 -2.23 -13.13 14.98
C ILE A 339 -2.81 -12.57 13.68
N ASP A 340 -2.56 -11.29 13.42
CA ASP A 340 -2.96 -10.55 12.23
C ASP A 340 -1.99 -9.38 11.98
N ALA A 341 -2.37 -8.41 11.13
CA ALA A 341 -1.53 -7.25 10.80
C ALA A 341 -1.34 -6.28 11.96
N ASP A 342 -2.30 -6.23 12.89
CA ASP A 342 -2.34 -5.26 13.98
C ASP A 342 -1.87 -5.88 15.30
N PHE A 343 -1.99 -7.20 15.47
CA PHE A 343 -1.75 -7.90 16.72
C PHE A 343 -0.82 -9.12 16.61
N GLU A 344 -0.05 -9.28 17.68
CA GLU A 344 0.76 -10.46 17.96
C GLU A 344 0.37 -11.09 19.31
N SER A 345 0.73 -12.35 19.50
CA SER A 345 0.58 -13.13 20.71
C SER A 345 1.91 -13.18 21.43
N VAL A 346 1.93 -12.68 22.67
CA VAL A 346 3.10 -12.64 23.54
C VAL A 346 2.94 -13.71 24.61
N THR A 347 3.86 -14.68 24.63
CA THR A 347 3.92 -15.73 25.66
C THR A 347 4.94 -15.36 26.72
N ASN A 348 4.54 -15.41 27.99
CA ASN A 348 5.42 -15.20 29.13
C ASN A 348 5.59 -16.51 29.88
N SER A 349 6.83 -16.88 30.21
CA SER A 349 7.12 -18.07 31.02
C SER A 349 7.60 -17.66 32.40
N ILE A 350 6.71 -17.74 33.38
CA ILE A 350 6.93 -17.22 34.73
C ILE A 350 7.30 -18.38 35.65
N PRO A 351 8.52 -18.42 36.23
CA PRO A 351 8.92 -19.50 37.12
C PRO A 351 8.07 -19.52 38.40
N ILE A 352 7.59 -20.70 38.78
CA ILE A 352 6.82 -20.90 40.02
C ILE A 352 7.52 -21.79 41.04
N THR A 353 8.74 -22.27 40.73
CA THR A 353 9.51 -23.11 41.66
C THR A 353 9.77 -22.38 42.98
N GLY A 354 9.30 -22.97 44.08
CA GLY A 354 9.51 -22.43 45.42
C GLY A 354 8.45 -21.42 45.88
N PHE A 355 7.39 -21.21 45.10
CA PHE A 355 6.25 -20.37 45.46
C PHE A 355 5.02 -21.25 45.74
N ASP A 356 4.38 -21.02 46.90
CA ASP A 356 3.12 -21.68 47.26
C ASP A 356 1.89 -20.92 46.71
N LEU A 357 2.05 -19.61 46.45
CA LEU A 357 1.03 -18.71 45.95
C LEU A 357 1.71 -17.59 45.15
N GLY A 358 1.04 -17.10 44.11
CA GLY A 358 1.46 -15.92 43.36
C GLY A 358 0.34 -15.41 42.47
N PHE A 359 0.43 -14.13 42.10
CA PHE A 359 -0.51 -13.44 41.25
C PHE A 359 0.26 -12.72 40.14
N VAL A 360 -0.35 -12.71 38.96
CA VAL A 360 0.17 -12.07 37.76
C VAL A 360 -0.89 -11.10 37.27
N ASN A 361 -0.47 -9.92 36.82
CA ASN A 361 -1.33 -8.96 36.17
C ASN A 361 -0.63 -8.39 34.92
N LEU A 362 -1.38 -8.22 33.85
CA LEU A 362 -0.92 -7.45 32.70
C LEU A 362 -1.14 -5.97 33.01
N GLU A 363 -0.09 -5.17 32.85
CA GLU A 363 -0.16 -3.72 32.87
C GLU A 363 0.06 -3.21 31.45
N VAL A 364 -0.84 -2.32 31.01
CA VAL A 364 -0.70 -1.58 29.76
C VAL A 364 -0.75 -0.10 30.10
N THR A 365 0.30 0.64 29.78
CA THR A 365 0.40 2.09 30.02
C THR A 365 0.44 2.84 28.69
N GLU A 366 -0.25 3.97 28.62
CA GLU A 366 -0.19 4.93 27.50
C GLU A 366 0.67 6.12 27.94
N ASN A 367 1.70 6.46 27.17
CA ASN A 367 2.75 7.42 27.50
C ASN A 367 2.50 8.85 27.03
#